data_AF-A0A8S3RJ07-F1
#
_entry.id   AF-A0A8S3RJ07-F1
#
_cell.length_a   1.000
_cell.length_b   1.000
_cell.length_c   1.000
_cell.angle_alpha   90.00
_cell.angle_beta   90.00
_cell.angle_gamma   90.00
#
_symmetry.space_group_name_H-M   'P 1'
#
loop_
_entity.id
_entity.type
_entity.pdbx_description
1 polymer ?
#
loop_
_entity_poly.entity_id
_entity_poly.type
_entity_poly.pdbx_seq_one_letter_code
_entity_poly.pdbx_strand_id
1 'polypeptide(L)'
;MVQDFKDKGYILVRNLFDKDEVEKFIKAMTDSDAFYKNAYVLEAGERKVPRITWSHPGSDVTGLAARSEKVVNTCEKLLGGEVYHYHSKYMLKDAKITAPHYWHQDYGYWYNCGNLYPDMMTVWVALDKCTKENSCLEKDMSFTVKHSNADRIDIKVENY
;
A
#
# COMPACT_ATOMS: atom_id res chain seq x y z
N MET A 1 2.10 17.47 -7.85
CA MET A 1 2.26 16.00 -7.92
C MET A 1 3.73 15.59 -7.92
N VAL A 2 4.49 15.69 -9.02
CA VAL A 2 5.91 15.24 -9.03
C VAL A 2 6.76 16.04 -8.03
N GLN A 3 6.60 17.37 -7.98
CA GLN A 3 7.35 18.19 -7.01
C GLN A 3 6.94 17.88 -5.56
N ASP A 4 5.63 17.86 -5.26
CA ASP A 4 5.12 17.46 -3.94
C ASP A 4 5.68 16.12 -3.49
N PHE A 5 5.76 15.18 -4.42
CA PHE A 5 6.25 13.86 -4.18
C PHE A 5 7.75 13.86 -3.83
N LYS A 6 8.57 14.59 -4.60
CA LYS A 6 10.00 14.77 -4.31
C LYS A 6 10.24 15.47 -2.98
N ASP A 7 9.42 16.46 -2.63
CA ASP A 7 9.60 17.25 -1.42
C ASP A 7 9.11 16.52 -0.15
N LYS A 8 8.07 15.70 -0.28
CA LYS A 8 7.36 15.10 0.87
C LYS A 8 7.58 13.59 1.02
N GLY A 9 8.02 12.90 -0.03
CA GLY A 9 8.07 11.43 -0.09
C GLY A 9 6.69 10.76 -0.18
N TYR A 10 5.63 11.50 -0.52
CA TYR A 10 4.31 10.92 -0.74
C TYR A 10 3.39 11.92 -1.46
N ILE A 11 2.30 11.39 -2.02
CA ILE A 11 1.17 12.20 -2.49
C ILE A 11 -0.16 11.56 -2.06
N LEU A 12 -1.20 12.39 -1.97
CA LEU A 12 -2.57 11.92 -1.81
C LEU A 12 -3.29 12.11 -3.13
N VAL A 13 -3.75 11.01 -3.73
CA VAL A 13 -4.54 11.03 -4.96
C VAL A 13 -5.97 10.65 -4.59
N ARG A 14 -6.87 11.63 -4.57
CA ARG A 14 -8.28 11.39 -4.25
C ARG A 14 -8.98 10.82 -5.47
N ASN A 15 -9.90 9.86 -5.24
CA ASN A 15 -10.66 9.20 -6.31
C ASN A 15 -9.76 8.61 -7.41
N LEU A 16 -8.60 8.03 -7.04
CA LEU A 16 -7.80 7.27 -8.01
C LEU A 16 -8.64 6.11 -8.56
N PHE A 17 -9.41 5.48 -7.69
CA PHE A 17 -10.47 4.56 -8.05
C PHE A 17 -11.82 5.18 -7.70
N ASP A 18 -12.80 5.00 -8.58
CA ASP A 18 -14.16 5.42 -8.29
C ASP A 18 -14.85 4.46 -7.32
N LYS A 19 -16.05 4.85 -6.88
CA LYS A 19 -16.81 4.08 -5.89
C LYS A 19 -17.14 2.66 -6.38
N ASP A 20 -17.49 2.50 -7.65
CA ASP A 20 -17.88 1.21 -8.23
C ASP A 20 -16.67 0.27 -8.34
N GLU A 21 -15.49 0.81 -8.66
CA GLU A 21 -14.22 0.09 -8.63
C GLU A 21 -13.87 -0.38 -7.22
N VAL A 22 -14.01 0.50 -6.23
CA VAL A 22 -13.73 0.19 -4.81
C VAL A 22 -14.67 -0.88 -4.28
N GLU A 23 -15.96 -0.80 -4.61
CA GLU A 23 -16.95 -1.82 -4.23
C GLU A 23 -16.60 -3.20 -4.82
N LYS A 24 -16.08 -3.25 -6.05
CA LYS A 24 -15.57 -4.50 -6.66
C LYS A 24 -14.35 -5.04 -5.91
N PHE A 25 -13.44 -4.16 -5.46
CA PHE A 25 -12.28 -4.57 -4.65
C PHE A 25 -12.73 -5.20 -3.33
N ILE A 26 -13.63 -4.52 -2.61
CA ILE A 26 -14.17 -4.99 -1.34
C ILE A 26 -14.82 -6.36 -1.55
N LYS A 27 -15.74 -6.45 -2.51
CA LYS A 27 -16.46 -7.69 -2.81
C LYS A 27 -15.52 -8.86 -3.12
N ALA A 28 -14.50 -8.63 -3.96
CA ALA A 28 -13.54 -9.68 -4.30
C ALA A 28 -12.75 -10.19 -3.08
N MET A 29 -12.41 -9.28 -2.16
CA MET A 29 -11.67 -9.59 -0.94
C MET A 29 -12.54 -10.22 0.17
N THR A 30 -13.84 -9.91 0.21
CA THR A 30 -14.76 -10.43 1.24
C THR A 30 -15.47 -11.72 0.82
N ASP A 31 -15.76 -11.91 -0.47
CA ASP A 31 -16.58 -13.02 -0.95
C ASP A 31 -15.78 -14.31 -1.20
N SER A 32 -14.45 -14.27 -1.13
CA SER A 32 -13.62 -15.41 -1.45
C SER A 32 -13.02 -16.08 -0.20
N ASP A 33 -13.53 -17.26 0.14
CA ASP A 33 -12.89 -18.19 1.10
C ASP A 33 -11.42 -18.44 0.72
N ALA A 34 -11.11 -18.41 -0.58
CA ALA A 34 -9.76 -18.56 -1.12
C ALA A 34 -8.80 -17.45 -0.65
N PHE A 35 -9.30 -16.24 -0.41
CA PHE A 35 -8.49 -15.13 0.03
C PHE A 35 -8.10 -15.28 1.50
N TYR A 36 -9.04 -15.67 2.37
CA TYR A 36 -8.75 -16.02 3.76
C TYR A 36 -7.88 -17.29 3.89
N LYS A 37 -8.04 -18.29 3.01
CA LYS A 37 -7.21 -19.51 3.01
C LYS A 37 -5.73 -19.25 2.73
N ASN A 38 -5.41 -18.21 1.97
CA ASN A 38 -4.02 -17.80 1.68
C ASN A 38 -3.52 -16.70 2.63
N ALA A 39 -4.32 -16.30 3.62
CA ALA A 39 -3.89 -15.37 4.66
C ALA A 39 -2.91 -16.07 5.59
N TYR A 40 -1.70 -15.52 5.69
CA TYR A 40 -0.81 -15.87 6.77
C TYR A 40 -0.92 -14.81 7.85
N VAL A 41 -1.10 -15.27 9.08
CA VAL A 41 -1.18 -14.38 10.22
C VAL A 41 0.23 -13.92 10.57
N LEU A 42 0.46 -12.61 10.56
CA LEU A 42 1.59 -12.06 11.28
C LEU A 42 1.22 -11.97 12.76
N GLU A 43 2.00 -12.66 13.60
CA GLU A 43 1.89 -12.54 15.04
C GLU A 43 2.54 -11.23 15.46
N ALA A 44 1.72 -10.28 15.93
CA ALA A 44 2.17 -9.04 16.52
C ALA A 44 1.93 -9.11 18.04
N GLY A 45 2.78 -9.89 18.73
CA GLY A 45 2.57 -10.24 20.13
C GLY A 45 1.44 -11.28 20.30
N GLU A 46 0.54 -11.09 21.27
CA GLU A 46 -0.55 -12.05 21.58
C GLU A 46 -1.69 -12.08 20.54
N ARG A 47 -1.62 -11.29 19.45
CA ARG A 47 -2.77 -11.08 18.56
C ARG A 47 -2.43 -11.27 17.08
N LYS A 48 -3.42 -11.81 16.36
CA LYS A 48 -3.34 -12.26 14.98
C LYS A 48 -3.97 -11.20 14.07
N VAL A 49 -3.16 -10.42 13.35
CA VAL A 49 -3.69 -9.54 12.28
C VAL A 49 -3.64 -10.32 10.96
N PRO A 50 -4.78 -10.60 10.31
CA PRO A 50 -4.76 -11.28 9.03
C PRO A 50 -4.10 -10.37 7.99
N ARG A 51 -3.01 -10.85 7.42
CA ARG A 51 -2.35 -10.24 6.27
C ARG A 51 -2.33 -11.26 5.13
N ILE A 52 -2.57 -10.79 3.92
CA ILE A 52 -2.30 -11.57 2.73
C ILE A 52 -1.29 -10.80 1.91
N THR A 53 -0.23 -11.47 1.45
CA THR A 53 0.79 -10.89 0.57
C THR A 53 1.01 -11.81 -0.62
N TRP A 54 1.06 -11.24 -1.81
CA TRP A 54 1.32 -11.99 -3.05
C TRP A 54 2.22 -11.18 -3.98
N SER A 55 3.16 -11.86 -4.64
CA SER A 55 4.11 -11.23 -5.56
C SER A 55 3.66 -11.30 -7.03
N HIS A 56 2.85 -12.30 -7.37
CA HIS A 56 2.33 -12.49 -8.72
C HIS A 56 0.90 -11.94 -8.80
N PRO A 57 0.66 -10.85 -9.55
CA PRO A 57 -0.67 -10.29 -9.65
C PRO A 57 -1.52 -11.25 -10.50
N GLY A 58 -2.62 -11.76 -9.96
CA GLY A 58 -3.53 -12.66 -10.66
C GLY A 58 -4.32 -11.98 -11.78
N SER A 59 -5.27 -12.70 -12.37
CA SER A 59 -6.28 -12.13 -13.28
C SER A 59 -7.54 -11.68 -12.54
N ASP A 60 -7.54 -11.78 -11.21
CA ASP A 60 -8.60 -11.23 -10.37
C ASP A 60 -8.56 -9.70 -10.32
N VAL A 61 -9.61 -9.14 -9.72
CA VAL A 61 -9.84 -7.71 -9.55
C VAL A 61 -8.67 -7.00 -8.84
N THR A 62 -7.97 -7.65 -7.91
CA THR A 62 -6.84 -7.05 -7.19
C THR A 62 -5.57 -7.01 -8.06
N GLY A 63 -5.32 -8.06 -8.84
CA GLY A 63 -4.24 -8.10 -9.82
C GLY A 63 -4.46 -7.14 -10.99
N LEU A 64 -5.71 -6.97 -11.43
CA LEU A 64 -6.09 -5.97 -12.44
C LEU A 64 -5.91 -4.54 -11.91
N ALA A 65 -6.27 -4.27 -10.66
CA ALA A 65 -6.06 -2.96 -10.04
C ALA A 65 -4.57 -2.58 -9.99
N ALA A 66 -3.71 -3.51 -9.57
CA ALA A 66 -2.27 -3.32 -9.48
C ALA A 66 -1.60 -3.02 -10.83
N ARG A 67 -2.19 -3.50 -11.94
CA ARG A 67 -1.70 -3.28 -13.31
C ARG A 67 -2.55 -2.28 -14.11
N SER A 68 -3.48 -1.60 -13.46
CA SER A 68 -4.34 -0.63 -14.15
C SER A 68 -3.53 0.57 -14.63
N GLU A 69 -3.92 1.15 -15.76
CA GLU A 69 -3.28 2.36 -16.30
C GLU A 69 -3.27 3.50 -15.28
N LYS A 70 -4.32 3.62 -14.46
CA LYS A 70 -4.40 4.61 -13.38
C LYS A 70 -3.23 4.49 -12.41
N VAL A 71 -2.88 3.27 -12.02
CA VAL A 71 -1.77 2.98 -11.12
C VAL A 71 -0.44 3.12 -11.86
N VAL A 72 -0.27 2.41 -12.98
CA VAL A 72 0.99 2.33 -13.73
C VAL A 72 1.43 3.72 -14.17
N ASN A 73 0.58 4.47 -14.88
CA ASN A 73 0.94 5.80 -15.40
C ASN A 73 1.26 6.79 -14.28
N THR A 74 0.59 6.66 -13.12
CA THR A 74 0.89 7.49 -11.94
C THR A 74 2.27 7.15 -11.38
N CYS A 75 2.60 5.87 -11.26
CA CYS A 75 3.88 5.41 -10.74
C CYS A 75 5.03 5.77 -11.67
N GLU A 76 4.91 5.51 -12.97
CA GLU A 76 5.92 5.86 -13.98
C GLU A 76 6.18 7.37 -14.01
N LYS A 77 5.13 8.18 -13.90
CA LYS A 77 5.27 9.64 -13.82
C LYS A 77 6.03 10.12 -12.59
N LEU A 78 5.90 9.41 -11.46
CA LEU A 78 6.54 9.79 -10.20
C LEU A 78 7.98 9.27 -10.10
N LEU A 79 8.22 8.04 -10.55
CA LEU A 79 9.54 7.39 -10.53
C LEU A 79 10.41 7.76 -11.73
N GLY A 80 9.81 8.17 -12.85
CA GLY A 80 10.54 8.61 -14.04
C GLY A 80 11.06 7.47 -14.93
N GLY A 81 10.39 6.31 -14.93
CA GLY A 81 10.74 5.15 -15.74
C GLY A 81 9.65 4.08 -15.72
N GLU A 82 9.86 2.99 -16.46
CA GLU A 82 8.95 1.84 -16.46
C GLU A 82 8.86 1.20 -15.08
N VAL A 83 7.67 0.71 -14.73
CA VAL A 83 7.40 0.08 -13.43
C VAL A 83 6.91 -1.34 -13.60
N TYR A 84 7.17 -2.18 -12.61
CA TYR A 84 6.63 -3.51 -12.52
C TYR A 84 6.04 -3.76 -11.13
N HIS A 85 5.14 -4.74 -11.04
CA HIS A 85 4.57 -5.13 -9.76
C HIS A 85 5.56 -5.99 -8.97
N TYR A 86 5.97 -5.50 -7.80
CA TYR A 86 6.84 -6.26 -6.89
C TYR A 86 6.03 -7.18 -5.96
N HIS A 87 5.11 -6.62 -5.18
CA HIS A 87 4.14 -7.37 -4.39
C HIS A 87 2.94 -6.51 -4.02
N SER A 88 1.84 -7.18 -3.69
CA SER A 88 0.62 -6.58 -3.13
C SER A 88 0.38 -7.13 -1.74
N LYS A 89 -0.25 -6.31 -0.89
CA LYS A 89 -0.65 -6.69 0.46
C LYS A 89 -2.08 -6.27 0.72
N TYR A 90 -2.82 -7.13 1.40
CA TYR A 90 -4.08 -6.77 2.03
C TYR A 90 -3.98 -6.90 3.54
N MET A 91 -4.48 -5.87 4.24
CA MET A 91 -4.37 -5.70 5.68
C MET A 91 -5.77 -5.57 6.27
N LEU A 92 -6.21 -6.60 7.02
CA LEU A 92 -7.47 -6.56 7.76
C LEU A 92 -7.25 -5.95 9.14
N LYS A 93 -7.85 -4.79 9.38
CA LYS A 93 -7.91 -4.19 10.71
C LYS A 93 -9.31 -4.41 11.29
N ASP A 94 -9.48 -5.49 12.04
CA ASP A 94 -10.75 -5.76 12.72
C ASP A 94 -10.95 -4.78 13.88
N ALA A 95 -12.20 -4.37 14.14
CA ALA A 95 -12.60 -3.29 15.05
C ALA A 95 -12.18 -3.50 16.52
N LYS A 96 -11.70 -4.70 16.86
CA LYS A 96 -11.26 -5.07 18.22
C LYS A 96 -9.82 -5.58 18.27
N ILE A 97 -9.15 -5.66 17.12
CA ILE A 97 -7.75 -6.10 17.02
C ILE A 97 -6.89 -4.87 16.83
N THR A 98 -6.34 -4.38 17.94
CA THR A 98 -5.28 -3.38 17.92
C THR A 98 -3.93 -4.08 17.98
N ALA A 99 -3.20 -4.06 16.87
CA ALA A 99 -1.77 -4.32 16.86
C ALA A 99 -1.07 -3.07 16.32
N PRO A 100 -0.13 -2.47 17.07
CA PRO A 100 0.54 -1.27 16.62
C PRO A 100 1.41 -1.58 15.39
N HIS A 101 1.22 -0.81 14.33
CA HIS A 101 2.22 -0.70 13.27
C HIS A 101 3.23 0.34 13.72
N TYR A 102 4.38 -0.11 14.20
CA TYR A 102 5.47 0.78 14.59
C TYR A 102 5.99 1.57 13.40
N TRP A 103 6.56 2.74 13.67
CA TRP A 103 7.27 3.54 12.68
C TRP A 103 8.34 2.70 11.97
N HIS A 104 8.28 2.68 10.64
CA HIS A 104 9.24 1.99 9.79
C HIS A 104 9.29 2.64 8.40
N GLN A 105 10.30 2.27 7.62
CA GLN A 105 10.41 2.53 6.19
C GLN A 105 10.37 1.19 5.46
N ASP A 106 9.58 1.11 4.38
CA ASP A 106 9.46 -0.12 3.59
C ASP A 106 10.78 -0.52 2.93
N TYR A 107 11.53 0.45 2.39
CA TYR A 107 12.80 0.19 1.71
C TYR A 107 13.84 -0.50 2.61
N GLY A 108 13.86 -0.22 3.91
CA GLY A 108 14.75 -0.89 4.86
C GLY A 108 14.57 -2.42 4.87
N TYR A 109 13.35 -2.90 4.60
CA TYR A 109 13.10 -4.33 4.39
C TYR A 109 13.51 -4.78 2.98
N TRP A 110 13.19 -3.97 1.95
CA TRP A 110 13.43 -4.33 0.55
C TRP A 110 14.90 -4.42 0.17
N TYR A 111 15.76 -3.63 0.83
CA TYR A 111 17.20 -3.73 0.68
C TYR A 111 17.71 -5.14 1.01
N ASN A 112 17.22 -5.71 2.11
CA ASN A 112 17.52 -7.08 2.51
C ASN A 112 16.88 -8.14 1.59
N CYS A 113 15.98 -7.73 0.68
CA CYS A 113 15.39 -8.57 -0.35
C CYS A 113 16.08 -8.40 -1.73
N GLY A 114 17.23 -7.73 -1.80
CA GLY A 114 18.01 -7.56 -3.03
C GLY A 114 17.71 -6.30 -3.84
N ASN A 115 16.88 -5.39 -3.33
CA ASN A 115 16.63 -4.10 -3.98
C ASN A 115 17.71 -3.10 -3.56
N LEU A 116 18.72 -2.91 -4.41
CA LEU A 116 19.92 -2.13 -4.08
C LEU A 116 19.69 -0.61 -4.03
N TYR A 117 18.62 -0.14 -4.66
CA TYR A 117 18.27 1.27 -4.75
C TYR A 117 16.81 1.49 -4.36
N PRO A 118 16.47 2.65 -3.76
CA PRO A 118 15.11 2.98 -3.32
C PRO A 118 14.18 3.39 -4.49
N ASP A 119 14.36 2.79 -5.66
CA ASP A 119 13.58 3.08 -6.87
C ASP A 119 12.25 2.28 -6.88
N MET A 120 11.53 2.34 -5.76
CA MET A 120 10.35 1.51 -5.50
C MET A 120 9.27 2.28 -4.77
N MET A 121 8.01 2.01 -5.10
CA MET A 121 6.89 2.68 -4.47
C MET A 121 5.74 1.79 -4.01
N THR A 122 5.12 2.24 -2.92
CA THR A 122 3.88 1.70 -2.38
C THR A 122 2.70 2.54 -2.86
N VAL A 123 1.71 1.86 -3.44
CA VAL A 123 0.37 2.43 -3.68
C VAL A 123 -0.56 1.88 -2.62
N TRP A 124 -1.06 2.76 -1.77
CA TRP A 124 -1.94 2.41 -0.67
C TRP A 124 -3.35 2.92 -0.94
N VAL A 125 -4.29 1.98 -1.05
CA VAL A 125 -5.69 2.28 -1.37
C VAL A 125 -6.54 2.08 -0.13
N ALA A 126 -7.21 3.14 0.34
CA ALA A 126 -8.25 3.01 1.34
C ALA A 126 -9.48 2.32 0.72
N LEU A 127 -9.85 1.17 1.27
CA LEU A 127 -11.08 0.47 0.90
C LEU A 127 -12.25 0.83 1.82
N ASP A 128 -11.96 1.38 2.99
CA ASP A 128 -12.93 1.94 3.92
C ASP A 128 -12.51 3.35 4.35
N LYS A 129 -13.43 4.02 5.07
CA LYS A 129 -13.18 5.35 5.57
C LYS A 129 -12.02 5.33 6.58
N CYS A 130 -10.94 6.03 6.30
CA CYS A 130 -9.77 6.08 7.17
C CYS A 130 -9.75 7.32 8.05
N THR A 131 -10.11 7.15 9.31
CA THR A 131 -10.13 8.19 10.35
C THR A 131 -9.07 7.95 11.41
N LYS A 132 -8.81 8.96 12.25
CA LYS A 132 -7.85 8.80 13.36
C LYS A 132 -8.29 7.69 14.32
N GLU A 133 -9.60 7.56 14.50
CA GLU A 133 -10.24 6.59 15.39
C GLU A 133 -10.10 5.15 14.90
N ASN A 134 -9.96 4.91 13.59
CA ASN A 134 -9.75 3.56 13.04
C ASN A 134 -8.29 3.28 12.63
N SER A 135 -7.33 3.96 13.25
CA SER A 135 -5.90 3.77 13.01
C SER A 135 -5.51 4.02 11.55
N CYS A 136 -6.00 5.11 10.95
CA CYS A 136 -5.52 5.56 9.66
C CYS A 136 -4.00 5.75 9.67
N LEU A 137 -3.37 5.64 8.49
CA LEU A 137 -1.93 5.85 8.36
C LEU A 137 -1.52 7.23 8.90
N GLU A 138 -0.61 7.22 9.88
CA GLU A 138 0.09 8.41 10.35
C GLU A 138 1.43 8.59 9.63
N LYS A 139 1.80 9.86 9.44
CA LYS A 139 3.03 10.27 8.76
C LYS A 139 3.76 11.29 9.63
N ASP A 140 4.95 10.93 10.10
CA ASP A 140 5.92 11.85 10.67
C ASP A 140 7.24 11.62 9.92
N MET A 141 7.76 12.68 9.31
CA MET A 141 8.96 12.67 8.47
C MET A 141 10.14 13.40 9.15
N SER A 142 10.04 13.72 10.44
CA SER A 142 11.08 14.44 11.20
C SER A 142 12.42 13.69 11.33
N PHE A 143 12.44 12.38 11.02
CA PHE A 143 13.63 11.52 11.02
C PHE A 143 14.10 11.06 9.63
N THR A 144 13.85 11.85 8.58
CA THR A 144 14.35 11.52 7.23
C THR A 144 15.84 11.89 7.10
N VAL A 145 16.71 10.89 6.89
CA VAL A 145 18.12 11.11 6.52
C VAL A 145 18.15 11.78 5.15
N LYS A 146 18.55 13.06 5.09
CA LYS A 146 18.53 13.94 3.90
C LYS A 146 19.43 13.51 2.70
N HIS A 147 19.86 12.25 2.61
CA HIS A 147 20.84 11.82 1.60
C HIS A 147 20.48 10.46 0.96
N SER A 148 19.35 10.39 0.28
CA SER A 148 19.20 9.63 -0.98
C SER A 148 17.84 9.92 -1.59
N ASN A 149 17.79 10.13 -2.90
CA ASN A 149 16.54 10.39 -3.60
C ASN A 149 15.55 9.22 -3.38
N ALA A 150 14.33 9.55 -2.92
CA ALA A 150 13.17 8.70 -2.66
C ALA A 150 13.14 7.92 -1.31
N ASP A 151 12.97 8.63 -0.20
CA ASP A 151 12.98 8.03 1.16
C ASP A 151 11.64 7.43 1.64
N ARG A 152 10.58 7.52 0.85
CA ARG A 152 9.30 6.83 1.03
C ARG A 152 8.46 7.16 -0.20
N ILE A 153 7.60 6.25 -0.64
CA ILE A 153 6.62 6.56 -1.67
C ILE A 153 5.34 5.85 -1.28
N ASP A 154 4.45 6.59 -0.61
CA ASP A 154 3.10 6.14 -0.31
C ASP A 154 2.12 6.98 -1.12
N ILE A 155 1.47 6.41 -2.14
CA ILE A 155 0.25 7.04 -2.66
C ILE A 155 -0.87 6.69 -1.70
N LYS A 156 -1.32 7.63 -0.88
CA LYS A 156 -2.57 7.45 -0.13
C LYS A 156 -3.72 7.74 -1.10
N VAL A 157 -4.65 6.80 -1.27
CA VAL A 157 -5.93 7.04 -1.94
C VAL A 157 -7.00 7.06 -0.87
N GLU A 158 -7.67 8.19 -0.69
CA GLU A 158 -8.87 8.30 0.15
C GLU A 158 -10.08 8.41 -0.75
N ASN A 159 -11.06 7.54 -0.52
CA ASN A 159 -12.41 7.66 -1.05
C ASN A 159 -13.33 8.11 0.09
N TYR A 160 -14.19 9.09 -0.22
CA TYR A 160 -14.93 9.90 0.74
C TYR A 160 -15.95 9.13 1.57
#